data_AF-A0A8H3I7R6-F1
#
_entry.id   AF-A0A8H3I7R6-F1
#
_cell.length_a   1.000
_cell.length_b   1.000
_cell.length_c   1.000
_cell.angle_alpha   90.00
_cell.angle_beta   90.00
_cell.angle_gamma   90.00
#
_symmetry.space_group_name_H-M   'P 1'
#
loop_
_entity.id
_entity.type
_entity.pdbx_description
1 polymer ?
#
loop_
_entity_poly.entity_id
_entity_poly.type
_entity_poly.pdbx_seq_one_letter_code
_entity_poly.pdbx_strand_id
1 'polypeptide(L)'
;MEQNNPSQSSNQGNDPDQAPPPASLPLYDRLGTFLTLQENISQTQKNVQSSTKTATSQHSPATISLLNLRLQSLHLGAPIWDITVEPGTEHSAQRFIGTLSIGQDLPEKINVSILEPGANPMGAGLPSKKDVKTKLAQKALDLLEGMPALLKSSDTSTTAVTKIKHGGDEDGINWIGRILESSTPPPRNSGPFPFGCTVDLAIPTSSLGPEIQSFAPYTTCKFPASDVLPTFPTKKGAKYHCSRLAGLELIKLGLIRKDGTLPPKSIIPPPQSHVASNEPTVSKFIPQRCEQLGLPPPHYEFTCPSGGDSSSVNAFVDCSAHFPSIFGLPDPLAVVRNVYGKKRAKEECARALVDMLDKVERWRLKGSGLWEES
;
A
#
# COMPACT_ATOMS: atom_id res chain seq x y z
N MET A 1 -53.40 -55.28 13.74
CA MET A 1 -54.17 -54.59 14.78
C MET A 1 -53.96 -53.11 14.61
N GLU A 2 -54.84 -52.52 13.81
CA GLU A 2 -55.09 -51.09 13.75
C GLU A 2 -55.51 -50.57 15.13
N GLN A 3 -54.99 -49.42 15.55
CA GLN A 3 -55.72 -48.55 16.46
C GLN A 3 -55.65 -47.11 15.94
N ASN A 4 -56.85 -46.64 15.62
CA ASN A 4 -57.25 -45.32 15.15
C ASN A 4 -57.53 -44.37 16.33
N ASN A 5 -57.26 -43.08 16.09
CA ASN A 5 -58.03 -41.89 16.53
C ASN A 5 -57.99 -41.42 18.01
N PRO A 6 -58.45 -40.19 18.34
CA PRO A 6 -58.29 -38.89 17.65
C PRO A 6 -58.13 -37.66 18.61
N SER A 7 -58.05 -36.46 18.02
CA SER A 7 -58.65 -35.17 18.46
C SER A 7 -57.76 -34.03 19.00
N GLN A 8 -57.70 -32.98 18.15
CA GLN A 8 -58.02 -31.57 18.39
C GLN A 8 -57.39 -30.81 19.57
N SER A 9 -56.63 -29.75 19.24
CA SER A 9 -56.92 -28.40 19.77
C SER A 9 -56.30 -27.32 18.87
N SER A 10 -57.18 -26.50 18.31
CA SER A 10 -56.91 -25.21 17.69
C SER A 10 -56.35 -24.20 18.69
N ASN A 11 -55.35 -23.42 18.29
CA ASN A 11 -55.08 -22.11 18.91
C ASN A 11 -54.67 -21.10 17.82
N GLN A 12 -55.59 -20.17 17.56
CA GLN A 12 -55.32 -18.86 16.98
C GLN A 12 -54.52 -18.03 17.99
N GLY A 13 -53.59 -17.20 17.53
CA GLY A 13 -53.00 -16.18 18.40
C GLY A 13 -51.78 -15.44 17.82
N ASN A 14 -52.08 -14.34 17.13
CA ASN A 14 -51.34 -13.07 17.13
C ASN A 14 -49.94 -12.99 16.48
N ASP A 15 -49.94 -12.38 15.29
CA ASP A 15 -48.86 -11.55 14.72
C ASP A 15 -48.71 -10.25 15.54
N PRO A 16 -47.48 -9.93 16.01
CA PRO A 16 -47.07 -8.53 16.04
C PRO A 16 -45.57 -8.38 15.70
N ASP A 17 -45.26 -7.83 14.53
CA ASP A 17 -44.19 -6.81 14.39
C ASP A 17 -44.02 -6.43 12.91
N GLN A 18 -44.82 -5.44 12.48
CA GLN A 18 -44.56 -4.69 11.26
C GLN A 18 -43.89 -3.38 11.67
N ALA A 19 -42.57 -3.33 11.59
CA ALA A 19 -41.80 -2.12 11.87
C ALA A 19 -42.15 -1.01 10.86
N PRO A 20 -42.36 0.25 11.30
CA PRO A 20 -42.63 1.36 10.41
C PRO A 20 -41.39 1.76 9.60
N PRO A 21 -41.55 2.25 8.35
CA PRO A 21 -40.43 2.70 7.53
C PRO A 21 -39.76 3.95 8.13
N PRO A 22 -38.42 4.10 8.01
CA PRO A 22 -37.69 5.20 8.62
C PRO A 22 -38.10 6.54 8.01
N ALA A 23 -38.34 7.51 8.90
CA ALA A 23 -38.66 8.89 8.57
C ALA A 23 -37.57 9.53 7.71
N SER A 24 -38.00 10.19 6.63
CA SER A 24 -37.15 11.03 5.78
C SER A 24 -36.64 12.24 6.58
N LEU A 25 -35.31 12.43 6.58
CA LEU A 25 -34.65 13.56 7.22
C LEU A 25 -34.93 14.89 6.48
N PRO A 26 -34.96 16.03 7.20
CA PRO A 26 -35.35 17.32 6.65
C PRO A 26 -34.29 17.91 5.70
N LEU A 27 -34.79 18.50 4.61
CA LEU A 27 -34.06 19.11 3.47
C LEU A 27 -33.13 20.29 3.81
N TYR A 28 -33.05 20.70 5.09
CA TYR A 28 -32.34 21.92 5.50
C TYR A 28 -30.81 21.76 5.69
N ASP A 29 -30.28 20.53 5.80
CA ASP A 29 -28.83 20.29 5.92
C ASP A 29 -28.07 20.34 4.58
N ARG A 30 -28.78 20.45 3.46
CA ARG A 30 -28.16 20.47 2.11
C ARG A 30 -27.70 21.84 1.63
N LEU A 31 -28.15 22.93 2.24
CA LEU A 31 -27.75 24.29 1.82
C LEU A 31 -26.40 24.73 2.42
N GLY A 32 -26.01 24.22 3.59
CA GLY A 32 -24.73 24.56 4.23
C GLY A 32 -23.49 24.00 3.51
N THR A 33 -23.63 22.90 2.77
CA THR A 33 -22.55 22.27 2.00
C THR A 33 -22.30 22.93 0.64
N PHE A 34 -23.26 23.70 0.12
CA PHE A 34 -23.12 24.41 -1.14
C PHE A 34 -22.22 25.65 -1.02
N LEU A 35 -22.42 26.45 0.05
CA LEU A 35 -21.65 27.67 0.30
C LEU A 35 -20.16 27.39 0.55
N THR A 36 -19.86 26.29 1.26
CA THR A 36 -18.48 25.87 1.56
C THR A 36 -17.71 25.38 0.32
N LEU A 37 -18.39 24.85 -0.71
CA LEU A 37 -17.72 24.39 -1.93
C LEU A 37 -17.40 25.55 -2.89
N GLN A 38 -18.33 26.50 -3.04
CA GLN A 38 -18.06 27.73 -3.79
C GLN A 38 -16.91 28.52 -3.14
N GLU A 39 -16.89 28.60 -1.81
CA GLU A 39 -15.82 29.26 -1.07
C GLU A 39 -14.47 28.54 -1.23
N ASN A 40 -14.42 27.21 -1.23
CA ASN A 40 -13.18 26.46 -1.47
C ASN A 40 -12.65 26.62 -2.91
N ILE A 41 -13.53 26.67 -3.91
CA ILE A 41 -13.14 26.95 -5.31
C ILE A 41 -12.59 28.37 -5.41
N SER A 42 -13.29 29.35 -4.83
CA SER A 42 -12.83 30.74 -4.80
C SER A 42 -11.52 30.93 -4.01
N GLN A 43 -11.31 30.23 -2.89
CA GLN A 43 -10.05 30.28 -2.14
C GLN A 43 -8.90 29.61 -2.90
N THR A 44 -9.15 28.49 -3.59
CA THR A 44 -8.14 27.84 -4.44
C THR A 44 -7.76 28.75 -5.62
N GLN A 45 -8.75 29.39 -6.25
CA GLN A 45 -8.51 30.40 -7.31
C GLN A 45 -7.73 31.60 -6.76
N LYS A 46 -8.07 32.12 -5.58
CA LYS A 46 -7.38 33.24 -4.94
C LYS A 46 -5.93 32.90 -4.58
N ASN A 47 -5.66 31.69 -4.07
CA ASN A 47 -4.31 31.21 -3.77
C ASN A 47 -3.46 30.99 -5.02
N VAL A 48 -4.08 30.54 -6.12
CA VAL A 48 -3.39 30.42 -7.42
C VAL A 48 -3.10 31.81 -8.01
N GLN A 49 -4.04 32.75 -7.93
CA GLN A 49 -3.87 34.12 -8.44
C GLN A 49 -2.91 34.99 -7.59
N SER A 50 -2.84 34.78 -6.27
CA SER A 50 -1.89 35.50 -5.41
C SER A 50 -0.44 35.01 -5.59
N SER A 51 -0.25 33.80 -6.12
CA SER A 51 1.06 33.19 -6.33
C SER A 51 1.69 33.55 -7.68
N THR A 52 0.97 34.21 -8.60
CA THR A 52 1.44 34.49 -9.97
C THR A 52 2.03 35.88 -10.20
N LYS A 53 2.06 36.77 -9.19
CA LYS A 53 2.57 38.15 -9.39
C LYS A 53 4.08 38.32 -9.29
N THR A 54 4.84 37.35 -8.79
CA THR A 54 6.31 37.39 -8.77
C THR A 54 6.88 35.99 -8.62
N ALA A 55 6.99 35.20 -9.69
CA ALA A 55 7.96 34.11 -9.79
C ALA A 55 7.89 33.42 -11.17
N THR A 56 9.06 33.21 -11.73
CA THR A 56 9.36 32.39 -12.89
C THR A 56 8.81 30.96 -12.72
N SER A 57 7.83 30.58 -13.55
CA SER A 57 7.55 29.23 -14.05
C SER A 57 7.62 28.05 -13.06
N GLN A 58 6.77 28.01 -12.02
CA GLN A 58 6.44 26.74 -11.36
C GLN A 58 5.19 26.12 -12.00
N HIS A 59 5.41 25.10 -12.85
CA HIS A 59 4.37 24.28 -13.47
C HIS A 59 3.72 23.35 -12.42
N SER A 60 2.68 23.86 -11.76
CA SER A 60 2.01 23.18 -10.65
C SER A 60 1.07 22.07 -11.14
N PRO A 61 1.15 20.84 -10.58
CA PRO A 61 0.14 19.78 -10.74
C PRO A 61 -1.31 20.23 -10.41
N ALA A 62 -1.47 21.38 -9.76
CA ALA A 62 -2.75 21.98 -9.43
C ALA A 62 -3.60 22.32 -10.66
N THR A 63 -3.02 22.81 -11.76
CA THR A 63 -3.80 23.28 -12.93
C THR A 63 -4.59 22.16 -13.60
N ILE A 64 -3.97 20.98 -13.77
CA ILE A 64 -4.64 19.80 -14.34
C ILE A 64 -5.74 19.31 -13.41
N SER A 65 -5.50 19.34 -12.09
CA SER A 65 -6.48 18.95 -11.09
C SER A 65 -7.69 19.90 -11.07
N LEU A 66 -7.44 21.20 -11.21
CA LEU A 66 -8.47 22.22 -11.30
C LEU A 66 -9.33 22.05 -12.56
N LEU A 67 -8.70 21.78 -13.71
CA LEU A 67 -9.43 21.44 -14.94
C LEU A 67 -10.35 20.24 -14.73
N ASN A 68 -9.85 19.13 -14.17
CA ASN A 68 -10.66 17.94 -13.95
C ASN A 68 -11.87 18.20 -13.03
N LEU A 69 -11.68 18.97 -11.95
CA LEU A 69 -12.78 19.37 -11.07
C LEU A 69 -13.81 20.23 -11.82
N ARG A 70 -13.35 21.15 -12.67
CA ARG A 70 -14.23 21.99 -13.46
C ARG A 70 -15.03 21.18 -14.47
N LEU A 71 -14.39 20.28 -15.21
CA LEU A 71 -15.05 19.38 -16.16
C LEU A 71 -16.08 18.47 -15.47
N GLN A 72 -15.76 17.97 -14.27
CA GLN A 72 -16.70 17.19 -13.48
C GLN A 72 -17.92 18.03 -13.06
N SER A 73 -17.72 19.28 -12.62
CA SER A 73 -18.84 20.17 -12.27
C SER A 73 -19.76 20.49 -13.46
N LEU A 74 -19.21 20.45 -14.68
CA LEU A 74 -19.94 20.72 -15.92
C LEU A 74 -20.44 19.43 -16.59
N HIS A 75 -20.21 18.26 -15.99
CA HIS A 75 -20.55 16.94 -16.57
C HIS A 75 -19.96 16.69 -17.98
N LEU A 76 -18.77 17.22 -18.26
CA LEU A 76 -18.13 17.18 -19.60
C LEU A 76 -17.24 15.94 -19.86
N GLY A 77 -17.37 14.91 -19.03
CA GLY A 77 -16.51 13.72 -19.10
C GLY A 77 -15.04 14.01 -18.78
N ALA A 78 -14.20 12.97 -18.90
CA ALA A 78 -12.77 13.11 -18.70
C ALA A 78 -12.09 13.74 -19.94
N PRO A 79 -11.11 14.64 -19.77
CA PRO A 79 -10.38 15.21 -20.90
C PRO A 79 -9.48 14.18 -21.56
N ILE A 80 -9.38 14.24 -22.89
CA ILE A 80 -8.50 13.36 -23.68
C ILE A 80 -7.29 14.14 -24.13
N TRP A 81 -6.12 13.60 -23.80
CA TRP A 81 -4.82 14.20 -24.09
C TRP A 81 -4.18 13.45 -25.24
N ASP A 82 -3.96 14.12 -26.36
CA ASP A 82 -3.16 13.59 -27.47
C ASP A 82 -1.86 14.40 -27.55
N ILE A 83 -0.72 13.73 -27.35
CA ILE A 83 0.60 14.39 -27.29
C ILE A 83 1.54 13.68 -28.24
N THR A 84 1.86 14.36 -29.34
CA THR A 84 2.79 13.91 -30.35
C THR A 84 4.19 14.44 -30.04
N VAL A 85 5.19 13.57 -30.18
CA VAL A 85 6.59 13.94 -30.08
C VAL A 85 7.10 14.16 -31.50
N GLU A 86 7.51 15.38 -31.81
CA GLU A 86 8.17 15.66 -33.07
C GLU A 86 9.69 15.48 -32.89
N PRO A 87 10.34 14.70 -33.78
CA PRO A 87 11.79 14.58 -33.76
C PRO A 87 12.38 15.96 -34.06
N GLY A 88 13.23 16.45 -33.15
CA GLY A 88 14.00 17.65 -33.38
C GLY A 88 15.00 17.44 -34.54
N THR A 89 15.41 18.52 -35.20
CA THR A 89 16.61 18.50 -36.05
C THR A 89 17.82 18.12 -35.19
N GLU A 90 18.91 17.61 -35.79
CA GLU A 90 20.05 16.92 -35.14
C GLU A 90 20.71 17.63 -33.92
N HIS A 91 20.38 18.89 -33.67
CA HIS A 91 20.86 19.69 -32.53
C HIS A 91 19.78 20.26 -31.60
N SER A 92 18.50 19.89 -31.78
CA SER A 92 17.38 20.40 -30.98
C SER A 92 16.76 19.32 -30.10
N ALA A 93 16.43 19.71 -28.87
CA ALA A 93 15.69 18.85 -27.94
C ALA A 93 14.34 18.42 -28.56
N GLN A 94 13.88 17.21 -28.19
CA GLN A 94 12.56 16.71 -28.58
C GLN A 94 11.48 17.76 -28.32
N ARG A 95 10.63 17.99 -29.32
CA ARG A 95 9.52 18.93 -29.20
C ARG A 95 8.25 18.16 -28.91
N PHE A 96 7.48 18.64 -27.93
CA PHE A 96 6.19 18.07 -27.61
C PHE A 96 5.08 19.00 -28.09
N ILE A 97 4.21 18.47 -28.93
CA ILE A 97 2.97 19.12 -29.37
C ILE A 97 1.82 18.32 -28.77
N GLY A 98 0.77 19.01 -28.34
CA GLY A 98 -0.41 18.30 -27.87
C GLY A 98 -1.71 19.03 -28.18
N THR A 99 -2.75 18.23 -28.24
CA THR A 99 -4.15 18.64 -28.31
C THR A 99 -4.89 18.05 -27.12
N LEU A 100 -5.92 18.79 -26.68
CA LEU A 100 -6.79 18.42 -25.57
C LEU A 100 -8.23 18.49 -26.06
N SER A 101 -8.94 17.37 -26.00
CA SER A 101 -10.35 17.29 -26.40
C SER A 101 -11.24 17.12 -25.16
N ILE A 102 -12.29 17.93 -25.07
CA ILE A 102 -13.24 17.98 -23.95
C ILE A 102 -14.66 17.81 -24.51
N GLY A 103 -15.51 17.07 -23.78
CA GLY A 103 -16.91 16.88 -24.12
C GLY A 103 -17.11 15.96 -25.32
N GLN A 104 -16.64 14.70 -25.22
CA GLN A 104 -16.85 13.72 -26.30
C GLN A 104 -18.34 13.53 -26.66
N ASP A 105 -19.22 13.73 -25.69
CA ASP A 105 -20.67 13.58 -25.81
C ASP A 105 -21.39 14.87 -26.20
N LEU A 106 -20.67 15.98 -26.34
CA LEU A 106 -21.24 17.24 -26.80
C LEU A 106 -21.32 17.27 -28.34
N PRO A 107 -22.35 17.93 -28.91
CA PRO A 107 -22.44 18.13 -30.35
C PRO A 107 -21.27 18.96 -30.89
N GLU A 108 -20.68 19.81 -30.05
CA GLU A 108 -19.51 20.62 -30.39
C GLU A 108 -18.35 20.26 -29.44
N LYS A 109 -17.35 19.57 -29.98
CA LYS A 109 -16.16 19.16 -29.23
C LYS A 109 -15.23 20.36 -29.05
N ILE A 110 -14.86 20.65 -27.80
CA ILE A 110 -13.87 21.69 -27.50
C ILE A 110 -12.49 21.07 -27.71
N ASN A 111 -11.80 21.51 -28.77
CA ASN A 111 -10.44 21.11 -29.07
C ASN A 111 -9.48 22.27 -28.77
N VAL A 112 -8.58 22.05 -27.82
CA VAL A 112 -7.56 23.02 -27.43
C VAL A 112 -6.22 22.54 -27.97
N SER A 113 -5.55 23.35 -28.77
CA SER A 113 -4.22 23.06 -29.32
C SER A 113 -3.20 24.13 -28.89
N ILE A 114 -1.94 23.73 -28.76
CA ILE A 114 -0.84 24.66 -28.46
C ILE A 114 -0.24 25.30 -29.73
N LEU A 115 -0.68 24.88 -30.92
CA LEU A 115 -0.28 25.49 -32.18
C LEU A 115 -0.90 26.89 -32.29
N GLU A 116 -0.13 27.93 -31.98
CA GLU A 116 -0.56 29.30 -32.25
C GLU A 116 -0.51 29.53 -33.77
N PRO A 117 -1.66 29.76 -34.43
CA PRO A 117 -1.67 30.06 -35.86
C PRO A 117 -0.98 31.42 -36.06
N GLY A 118 0.21 31.41 -36.66
CA GLY A 118 0.98 32.62 -36.99
C GLY A 118 2.24 32.87 -36.16
N ALA A 119 2.53 32.04 -35.15
CA ALA A 119 3.85 32.05 -34.54
C ALA A 119 4.85 31.41 -35.53
N ASN A 120 5.99 32.07 -35.77
CA ASN A 120 7.06 31.56 -36.64
C ASN A 120 7.27 30.05 -36.43
N PRO A 121 7.49 29.23 -37.49
CA PRO A 121 7.74 27.79 -37.36
C PRO A 121 8.99 27.45 -36.51
N MET A 122 9.78 28.46 -36.16
CA MET A 122 10.87 28.37 -35.19
C MET A 122 10.45 28.50 -33.72
N GLY A 123 9.16 28.72 -33.41
CA GLY A 123 8.64 28.77 -32.05
C GLY A 123 9.06 27.55 -31.26
N ALA A 124 9.73 27.79 -30.12
CA ALA A 124 10.26 26.73 -29.28
C ALA A 124 9.10 25.86 -28.77
N GLY A 125 9.02 24.62 -29.26
CA GLY A 125 8.20 23.58 -28.64
C GLY A 125 8.53 23.45 -27.16
N LEU A 126 7.57 23.01 -26.36
CA LEU A 126 7.80 22.87 -24.92
C LEU A 126 8.78 21.72 -24.66
N PRO A 127 9.69 21.86 -23.66
CA PRO A 127 10.75 20.89 -23.43
C PRO A 127 10.26 19.59 -22.77
N SER A 128 9.02 19.56 -22.26
CA SER A 128 8.48 18.42 -21.52
C SER A 128 7.00 18.18 -21.80
N LYS A 129 6.60 16.89 -21.82
CA LYS A 129 5.20 16.45 -21.84
C LYS A 129 4.38 17.07 -20.70
N LYS A 130 4.99 17.30 -19.54
CA LYS A 130 4.32 17.90 -18.38
C LYS A 130 3.92 19.36 -18.65
N ASP A 131 4.78 20.10 -19.35
CA ASP A 131 4.55 21.51 -19.64
C ASP A 131 3.46 21.66 -20.70
N VAL A 132 3.44 20.78 -21.71
CA VAL A 132 2.36 20.69 -22.71
C VAL A 132 1.02 20.48 -22.02
N LYS A 133 0.91 19.48 -21.13
CA LYS A 133 -0.33 19.20 -20.39
C LYS A 133 -0.77 20.39 -19.53
N THR A 134 0.17 21.05 -18.86
CA THR A 134 -0.14 22.19 -17.99
C THR A 134 -0.62 23.39 -18.80
N LYS A 135 0.03 23.71 -19.94
CA LYS A 135 -0.41 24.79 -20.82
C LYS A 135 -1.74 24.49 -21.52
N LEU A 136 -1.97 23.25 -21.95
CA LEU A 136 -3.26 22.81 -22.50
C LEU A 136 -4.36 22.93 -21.44
N ALA A 137 -4.08 22.51 -20.19
CA ALA A 137 -5.03 22.61 -19.10
C ALA A 137 -5.40 24.06 -18.80
N GLN A 138 -4.42 24.96 -18.79
CA GLN A 138 -4.65 26.38 -18.58
C GLN A 138 -5.49 26.98 -19.71
N LYS A 139 -5.10 26.76 -20.97
CA LYS A 139 -5.88 27.24 -22.13
C LYS A 139 -7.33 26.73 -22.11
N ALA A 140 -7.55 25.48 -21.71
CA ALA A 140 -8.90 24.93 -21.57
C ALA A 140 -9.69 25.59 -20.44
N LEU A 141 -9.06 25.87 -19.29
CA LEU A 141 -9.71 26.60 -18.21
C LEU A 141 -10.11 28.01 -18.67
N ASP A 142 -9.22 28.72 -19.35
CA ASP A 142 -9.48 30.07 -19.86
C ASP A 142 -10.65 30.07 -20.86
N LEU A 143 -10.73 29.06 -21.74
CA LEU A 143 -11.85 28.89 -22.66
C LEU A 143 -13.17 28.58 -21.94
N LEU A 144 -13.15 27.72 -20.93
CA LEU A 144 -14.35 27.38 -20.14
C LEU A 144 -14.86 28.57 -19.33
N GLU A 145 -13.98 29.47 -18.88
CA GLU A 145 -14.38 30.73 -18.23
C GLU A 145 -15.04 31.70 -19.22
N GLY A 146 -14.63 31.67 -20.49
CA GLY A 146 -15.20 32.48 -21.57
C GLY A 146 -16.54 32.00 -22.13
N MET A 147 -17.09 30.87 -21.68
CA MET A 147 -18.35 30.29 -22.16
C MET A 147 -19.51 30.53 -21.17
N PRO A 148 -20.14 31.72 -21.13
CA PRO A 148 -21.22 32.04 -20.20
C PRO A 148 -22.49 31.22 -20.43
N ALA A 149 -22.66 30.64 -21.63
CA ALA A 149 -23.84 29.84 -21.98
C ALA A 149 -23.89 28.49 -21.25
N LEU A 150 -22.73 27.87 -20.99
CA LEU A 150 -22.64 26.59 -20.27
C LEU A 150 -22.82 26.76 -18.75
N LEU A 151 -22.67 27.98 -18.23
CA LEU A 151 -22.78 28.27 -16.80
C LEU A 151 -24.21 28.55 -16.34
N LYS A 152 -25.12 28.89 -17.26
CA LYS A 152 -26.51 29.26 -16.92
C LYS A 152 -27.45 28.08 -16.72
N SER A 153 -27.06 26.85 -17.05
CA SER A 153 -27.92 25.66 -16.94
C SER A 153 -27.70 24.83 -15.66
N SER A 154 -26.81 25.26 -14.76
CA SER A 154 -26.37 24.47 -13.61
C SER A 154 -27.22 24.64 -12.33
N ASP A 155 -28.31 25.44 -12.34
CA ASP A 155 -29.08 25.74 -11.12
C ASP A 155 -30.03 24.62 -10.66
N THR A 156 -30.17 23.53 -11.42
CA THR A 156 -31.02 22.39 -11.02
C THR A 156 -30.21 21.18 -10.57
N SER A 157 -30.14 21.03 -9.24
CA SER A 157 -29.93 19.76 -8.52
C SER A 157 -28.67 18.97 -8.90
N THR A 158 -27.49 19.52 -8.58
CA THR A 158 -26.30 18.68 -8.43
C THR A 158 -26.36 17.97 -7.08
N THR A 159 -26.71 16.69 -7.09
CA THR A 159 -26.57 15.81 -5.93
C THR A 159 -25.10 15.82 -5.51
N ALA A 160 -24.82 16.37 -4.33
CA ALA A 160 -23.47 16.49 -3.82
C ALA A 160 -22.78 15.13 -3.79
N VAL A 161 -21.85 14.89 -4.72
CA VAL A 161 -20.77 13.93 -4.49
C VAL A 161 -19.92 14.60 -3.41
N THR A 162 -20.25 14.34 -2.16
CA THR A 162 -19.36 14.58 -1.03
C THR A 162 -18.11 13.79 -1.35
N LYS A 163 -17.12 14.47 -1.90
CA LYS A 163 -15.74 14.00 -1.90
C LYS A 163 -15.43 13.89 -0.42
N ILE A 164 -15.62 12.69 0.13
CA ILE A 164 -15.04 12.33 1.42
C ILE A 164 -13.57 12.67 1.22
N LYS A 165 -13.15 13.81 1.77
CA LYS A 165 -11.74 14.04 2.07
C LYS A 165 -11.40 12.79 2.87
N HIS A 166 -10.78 11.79 2.24
CA HIS A 166 -10.19 10.69 2.97
C HIS A 166 -9.37 11.39 4.04
N GLY A 167 -9.71 11.19 5.31
CA GLY A 167 -9.20 11.93 6.47
C GLY A 167 -7.70 11.68 6.67
N GLY A 168 -6.90 12.14 5.72
CA GLY A 168 -5.51 11.81 5.52
C GLY A 168 -4.59 13.03 5.49
N ASP A 169 -5.10 14.18 5.92
CA ASP A 169 -4.31 15.41 5.98
C ASP A 169 -3.95 15.85 7.41
N GLU A 170 -4.42 15.19 8.47
CA GLU A 170 -4.05 15.64 9.83
C GLU A 170 -2.55 15.56 10.07
N ASP A 171 -1.89 14.54 9.51
CA ASP A 171 -0.46 14.32 9.71
C ASP A 171 0.37 14.78 8.49
N GLY A 172 -0.24 14.93 7.31
CA GLY A 172 0.46 15.21 6.04
C GLY A 172 1.46 14.12 5.59
N ILE A 173 1.57 13.01 6.33
CA ILE A 173 2.52 11.93 6.08
C ILE A 173 1.95 10.95 5.05
N ASN A 174 2.74 10.65 4.00
CA ASN A 174 2.43 9.58 3.06
C ASN A 174 2.78 8.20 3.65
N TRP A 175 1.91 7.69 4.53
CA TRP A 175 2.09 6.42 5.24
C TRP A 175 2.36 5.23 4.32
N ILE A 176 1.68 5.18 3.16
CA ILE A 176 1.89 4.11 2.16
C ILE A 176 3.35 4.13 1.69
N GLY A 177 3.86 5.30 1.31
CA GLY A 177 5.25 5.48 0.88
C GLY A 177 6.25 5.14 1.97
N ARG A 178 5.99 5.56 3.21
CA ARG A 178 6.89 5.31 4.36
C ARG A 178 7.00 3.83 4.71
N ILE A 179 5.89 3.10 4.67
CA ILE A 179 5.90 1.65 4.91
C ILE A 179 6.69 0.95 3.80
N LEU A 180 6.47 1.30 2.53
CA LEU A 180 7.25 0.76 1.40
C LEU A 180 8.75 1.03 1.56
N GLU A 181 9.14 2.25 1.93
CA GLU A 181 10.54 2.61 2.20
C GLU A 181 11.12 1.78 3.36
N SER A 182 10.35 1.57 4.44
CA SER A 182 10.77 0.77 5.60
C SER A 182 10.89 -0.73 5.29
N SER A 183 10.05 -1.25 4.38
CA SER A 183 10.05 -2.64 3.94
C SER A 183 11.19 -2.97 2.97
N THR A 184 11.90 -1.95 2.47
CA THR A 184 13.06 -2.16 1.62
C THR A 184 14.15 -2.81 2.47
N PRO A 185 14.55 -4.06 2.20
CA PRO A 185 15.45 -4.78 3.09
C PRO A 185 16.73 -3.97 3.29
N PRO A 186 17.18 -3.78 4.55
CA PRO A 186 18.50 -3.20 4.80
C PRO A 186 19.59 -4.00 4.08
N PRO A 187 20.72 -3.36 3.71
CA PRO A 187 21.81 -4.03 3.02
C PRO A 187 22.37 -5.20 3.85
N ARG A 188 22.14 -6.44 3.36
CA ARG A 188 22.73 -7.79 3.59
C ARG A 188 23.31 -8.22 4.96
N ASN A 189 23.46 -7.36 5.97
CA ASN A 189 24.19 -7.66 7.22
C ASN A 189 23.44 -7.30 8.51
N SER A 190 22.28 -6.66 8.45
CA SER A 190 21.38 -6.64 9.61
C SER A 190 20.66 -7.99 9.66
N GLY A 191 20.61 -8.64 10.82
CA GLY A 191 19.96 -9.93 11.01
C GLY A 191 18.49 -9.99 10.56
N PRO A 192 17.82 -11.15 10.72
CA PRO A 192 16.45 -11.34 10.27
C PRO A 192 15.56 -10.22 10.79
N PHE A 193 14.97 -9.45 9.87
CA PHE A 193 14.03 -8.39 10.22
C PHE A 193 12.79 -9.08 10.82
N PRO A 194 12.38 -8.76 12.06
CA PRO A 194 11.32 -9.51 12.72
C PRO A 194 9.92 -9.33 12.09
N PHE A 195 9.77 -8.46 11.08
CA PHE A 195 8.48 -8.15 10.47
C PHE A 195 8.57 -7.93 8.96
N GLY A 196 8.02 -8.87 8.19
CA GLY A 196 7.55 -8.61 6.83
C GLY A 196 6.11 -8.11 6.90
N CYS A 197 5.90 -6.81 7.10
CA CYS A 197 4.54 -6.24 7.05
C CYS A 197 4.10 -6.12 5.60
N THR A 198 3.20 -6.99 5.15
CA THR A 198 2.46 -6.83 3.89
C THR A 198 1.06 -6.29 4.19
N VAL A 199 0.66 -5.27 3.42
CA VAL A 199 -0.71 -4.74 3.47
C VAL A 199 -1.42 -5.28 2.24
N ASP A 200 -2.12 -6.38 2.43
CA ASP A 200 -2.90 -7.01 1.37
C ASP A 200 -4.39 -6.75 1.64
N LEU A 201 -5.15 -6.35 0.61
CA LEU A 201 -6.58 -6.06 0.76
C LEU A 201 -7.41 -7.27 0.39
N ALA A 202 -8.30 -7.72 1.28
CA ALA A 202 -9.25 -8.79 0.98
C ALA A 202 -10.46 -8.10 0.40
N ILE A 203 -10.89 -8.62 -0.73
CA ILE A 203 -12.26 -8.39 -1.14
C ILE A 203 -13.01 -9.54 -0.47
N PRO A 204 -13.86 -9.29 0.53
CA PRO A 204 -14.71 -10.36 1.06
C PRO A 204 -15.60 -10.85 -0.10
N THR A 205 -15.29 -12.02 -0.65
CA THR A 205 -16.14 -12.71 -1.62
C THR A 205 -17.31 -13.32 -0.89
N SER A 206 -18.22 -12.47 -0.40
CA SER A 206 -19.54 -12.91 0.04
C SER A 206 -20.49 -12.75 -1.14
N SER A 207 -21.14 -13.85 -1.52
CA SER A 207 -21.93 -14.07 -2.72
C SER A 207 -23.31 -13.38 -2.71
N LEU A 208 -23.40 -12.16 -2.17
CA LEU A 208 -24.66 -11.44 -1.99
C LEU A 208 -24.72 -10.18 -2.84
N GLY A 209 -25.28 -10.32 -4.05
CA GLY A 209 -25.90 -9.26 -4.83
C GLY A 209 -25.03 -8.08 -5.31
N PRO A 210 -25.55 -7.25 -6.24
CA PRO A 210 -24.88 -6.04 -6.73
C PRO A 210 -24.94 -4.84 -5.75
N GLU A 211 -25.24 -5.05 -4.48
CA GLU A 211 -25.51 -3.97 -3.52
C GLU A 211 -24.31 -3.73 -2.59
N ILE A 212 -23.56 -2.66 -2.88
CA ILE A 212 -22.49 -2.04 -2.07
C ILE A 212 -21.36 -2.98 -1.64
N GLN A 213 -20.33 -3.12 -2.50
CA GLN A 213 -19.06 -3.75 -2.13
C GLN A 213 -18.32 -2.92 -1.07
N SER A 214 -18.40 -3.31 0.20
CA SER A 214 -17.57 -2.75 1.26
C SER A 214 -16.17 -3.41 1.26
N PHE A 215 -15.11 -2.62 1.38
CA PHE A 215 -13.75 -3.13 1.48
C PHE A 215 -13.36 -3.30 2.95
N ALA A 216 -13.04 -4.54 3.35
CA ALA A 216 -12.44 -4.86 4.64
C ALA A 216 -10.93 -5.07 4.45
N PRO A 217 -10.09 -4.16 4.96
CA PRO A 217 -8.66 -4.35 4.83
C PRO A 217 -8.18 -5.44 5.80
N TYR A 218 -7.25 -6.29 5.35
CA TYR A 218 -6.44 -7.09 6.25
C TYR A 218 -5.00 -6.60 6.20
N THR A 219 -4.26 -6.90 7.26
CA THR A 219 -2.87 -6.54 7.39
C THR A 219 -2.20 -7.68 8.11
N THR A 220 -1.07 -8.17 7.59
CA THR A 220 -0.35 -9.31 8.21
C THR A 220 0.42 -8.90 9.46
N CYS A 221 0.53 -7.60 9.76
CA CYS A 221 1.00 -7.15 11.06
C CYS A 221 -0.04 -7.56 12.11
N LYS A 222 0.37 -8.28 13.17
CA LYS A 222 -0.51 -8.65 14.29
C LYS A 222 -0.93 -7.38 15.03
N PHE A 223 -2.02 -6.75 14.62
CA PHE A 223 -2.66 -5.72 15.41
C PHE A 223 -3.40 -6.36 16.58
N PRO A 224 -3.46 -5.72 17.77
CA PRO A 224 -4.36 -6.17 18.81
C PRO A 224 -5.78 -6.21 18.23
N ALA A 225 -6.42 -7.38 18.32
CA ALA A 225 -7.74 -7.62 17.77
C ALA A 225 -8.74 -6.64 18.40
N SER A 226 -9.04 -5.57 17.68
CA SER A 226 -10.21 -4.73 17.91
C SER A 226 -11.32 -5.33 17.05
N ASP A 227 -12.36 -5.85 17.70
CA ASP A 227 -13.40 -6.70 17.11
C ASP A 227 -14.26 -6.06 16.01
N VAL A 228 -14.04 -4.79 15.67
CA VAL A 228 -14.74 -4.11 14.58
C VAL A 228 -13.76 -3.35 13.70
N LEU A 229 -13.47 -3.88 12.51
CA LEU A 229 -12.76 -3.15 11.47
C LEU A 229 -13.73 -2.15 10.81
N PRO A 230 -13.36 -0.87 10.67
CA PRO A 230 -14.18 0.10 9.94
C PRO A 230 -14.35 -0.33 8.48
N THR A 231 -15.56 -0.22 7.95
CA THR A 231 -15.86 -0.43 6.53
C THR A 231 -15.55 0.83 5.73
N PHE A 232 -14.92 0.68 4.56
CA PHE A 232 -14.58 1.82 3.70
C PHE A 232 -15.37 1.80 2.38
N PRO A 233 -15.84 2.97 1.90
CA PRO A 233 -16.55 3.08 0.63
C PRO A 233 -15.63 2.92 -0.59
N THR A 234 -14.31 3.03 -0.41
CA THR A 234 -13.34 2.88 -1.49
C THR A 234 -12.12 2.07 -1.05
N LYS A 235 -11.55 1.28 -1.97
CA LYS A 235 -10.28 0.55 -1.77
C LYS A 235 -9.13 1.49 -1.39
N LYS A 236 -9.13 2.71 -1.93
CA LYS A 236 -8.10 3.73 -1.62
C LYS A 236 -8.18 4.19 -0.16
N GLY A 237 -9.39 4.40 0.36
CA GLY A 237 -9.62 4.76 1.76
C GLY A 237 -9.18 3.66 2.71
N ALA A 238 -9.56 2.41 2.42
CA ALA A 238 -9.13 1.24 3.19
C ALA A 238 -7.61 1.10 3.24
N LYS A 239 -6.94 1.22 2.08
CA LYS A 239 -5.48 1.14 1.99
C LYS A 239 -4.80 2.23 2.83
N TYR A 240 -5.27 3.47 2.71
CA TYR A 240 -4.70 4.59 3.45
C TYR A 240 -4.86 4.40 4.97
N HIS A 241 -6.04 4.00 5.42
CA HIS A 241 -6.32 3.76 6.84
C HIS A 241 -5.41 2.67 7.43
N CYS A 242 -5.28 1.52 6.75
CA CYS A 242 -4.41 0.45 7.23
C CYS A 242 -2.92 0.80 7.18
N SER A 243 -2.49 1.55 6.17
CA SER A 243 -1.14 2.10 6.17
C SER A 243 -0.91 3.08 7.32
N ARG A 244 -1.91 3.89 7.70
CA ARG A 244 -1.81 4.75 8.87
C ARG A 244 -1.66 3.95 10.16
N LEU A 245 -2.51 2.94 10.39
CA LEU A 245 -2.42 2.07 11.58
C LEU A 245 -1.07 1.35 11.66
N ALA A 246 -0.59 0.78 10.55
CA ALA A 246 0.73 0.17 10.49
C ALA A 246 1.85 1.18 10.77
N GLY A 247 1.75 2.39 10.24
CA GLY A 247 2.68 3.48 10.53
C GLY A 247 2.74 3.84 12.01
N LEU A 248 1.59 3.92 12.68
CA LEU A 248 1.50 4.18 14.11
C LEU A 248 2.13 3.06 14.95
N GLU A 249 1.95 1.79 14.57
CA GLU A 249 2.63 0.67 15.24
C GLU A 249 4.15 0.70 15.02
N LEU A 250 4.61 1.04 13.81
CA LEU A 250 6.05 1.22 13.54
C LEU A 250 6.66 2.36 14.35
N ILE A 251 5.89 3.42 14.64
CA ILE A 251 6.31 4.48 15.57
C ILE A 251 6.44 3.94 17.00
N LYS A 252 5.46 3.16 17.48
CA LYS A 252 5.52 2.54 18.82
C LYS A 252 6.75 1.64 18.98
N LEU A 253 7.12 0.91 17.92
CA LEU A 253 8.31 0.06 17.87
C LEU A 253 9.62 0.85 17.71
N GLY A 254 9.57 2.17 17.52
CA GLY A 254 10.76 2.99 17.28
C GLY A 254 11.41 2.79 15.91
N LEU A 255 10.72 2.16 14.96
CA LEU A 255 11.21 1.91 13.60
C LEU A 255 10.99 3.11 12.67
N ILE A 256 10.00 3.95 12.98
CA ILE A 256 9.72 5.22 12.28
C ILE A 256 9.61 6.32 13.35
N ARG A 257 10.09 7.53 13.06
CA ARG A 257 9.94 8.69 13.95
C ARG A 257 8.51 9.25 13.89
N LYS A 258 8.10 10.04 14.89
CA LYS A 258 6.75 10.63 14.96
C LYS A 258 6.40 11.53 13.76
N ASP A 259 7.41 12.11 13.11
CA ASP A 259 7.27 12.92 11.88
C ASP A 259 7.17 12.07 10.60
N GLY A 260 7.12 10.75 10.73
CA GLY A 260 7.12 9.81 9.62
C GLY A 260 8.49 9.64 8.95
N THR A 261 9.56 10.29 9.45
CA THR A 261 10.90 10.09 8.90
C THR A 261 11.48 8.78 9.40
N LEU A 262 12.16 8.06 8.52
CA LEU A 262 12.91 6.88 8.92
C LEU A 262 14.12 7.33 9.74
N PRO A 263 14.50 6.60 10.81
CA PRO A 263 15.77 6.84 11.46
C PRO A 263 16.87 6.80 10.38
N PRO A 264 17.88 7.70 10.45
CA PRO A 264 18.93 7.76 9.46
C PRO A 264 19.49 6.35 9.30
N LYS A 265 19.37 5.81 8.08
CA LYS A 265 19.87 4.49 7.74
C LYS A 265 21.32 4.51 8.20
N SER A 266 21.62 3.81 9.29
CA SER A 266 22.98 3.74 9.81
C SER A 266 23.82 3.36 8.60
N ILE A 267 24.71 4.26 8.21
CA ILE A 267 25.62 4.02 7.10
C ILE A 267 26.54 2.95 7.66
N ILE A 268 26.11 1.70 7.55
CA ILE A 268 26.94 0.55 7.83
C ILE A 268 28.12 0.78 6.88
N PRO A 269 29.34 1.00 7.40
CA PRO A 269 30.49 1.20 6.55
C PRO A 269 30.52 0.03 5.55
N PRO A 270 30.86 0.30 4.27
CA PRO A 270 30.94 -0.74 3.26
C PRO A 270 31.70 -1.93 3.84
N PRO A 271 31.21 -3.17 3.68
CA PRO A 271 31.74 -4.34 4.37
C PRO A 271 33.24 -4.36 4.14
N GLN A 272 33.99 -3.96 5.17
CA GLN A 272 35.44 -4.05 5.17
C GLN A 272 35.71 -5.53 4.91
N SER A 273 36.41 -5.82 3.83
CA SER A 273 36.83 -7.17 3.47
C SER A 273 37.40 -7.81 4.73
N HIS A 274 36.63 -8.72 5.33
CA HIS A 274 36.93 -9.29 6.63
C HIS A 274 38.32 -9.91 6.56
N VAL A 275 39.28 -9.29 7.25
CA VAL A 275 40.49 -9.96 7.71
C VAL A 275 40.00 -11.23 8.37
N ALA A 276 40.47 -12.39 7.92
CA ALA A 276 40.04 -13.69 8.40
C ALA A 276 40.10 -13.71 9.93
N SER A 277 38.97 -13.48 10.57
CA SER A 277 38.81 -13.62 12.01
C SER A 277 39.09 -15.10 12.29
N ASN A 278 40.18 -15.36 13.00
CA ASN A 278 40.53 -16.70 13.50
C ASN A 278 39.58 -17.15 14.63
N GLU A 279 38.41 -16.53 14.76
CA GLU A 279 37.38 -17.00 15.67
C GLU A 279 37.01 -18.45 15.34
N PRO A 280 36.99 -19.33 16.36
CA PRO A 280 36.63 -20.71 16.16
C PRO A 280 35.19 -20.78 15.63
N THR A 281 35.01 -21.53 14.55
CA THR A 281 33.73 -21.68 13.85
C THR A 281 32.73 -22.35 14.80
N VAL A 282 31.57 -21.74 15.02
CA VAL A 282 30.48 -22.20 15.90
C VAL A 282 30.08 -23.63 15.55
N SER A 283 30.07 -23.96 14.25
CA SER A 283 29.82 -25.31 13.75
C SER A 283 30.75 -26.40 14.29
N LYS A 284 31.95 -26.05 14.78
CA LYS A 284 32.89 -27.00 15.41
C LYS A 284 32.54 -27.32 16.87
N PHE A 285 31.82 -26.43 17.57
CA PHE A 285 31.44 -26.64 18.98
C PHE A 285 30.18 -27.50 19.14
N ILE A 286 29.35 -27.58 18.11
CA ILE A 286 28.07 -28.31 18.16
C ILE A 286 28.25 -29.78 18.53
N PRO A 287 29.15 -30.58 17.90
CA PRO A 287 29.29 -32.00 18.27
C PRO A 287 29.69 -32.19 19.74
N GLN A 288 30.60 -31.36 20.25
CA GLN A 288 31.02 -31.39 21.65
C GLN A 288 29.88 -31.04 22.60
N ARG A 289 29.05 -30.04 22.25
CA ARG A 289 27.88 -29.66 23.05
C ARG A 289 26.81 -30.76 23.04
N CYS A 290 26.59 -31.42 21.91
CA CYS A 290 25.69 -32.57 21.83
C CYS A 290 26.18 -33.73 22.69
N GLU A 291 27.49 -34.02 22.68
CA GLU A 291 28.10 -35.06 23.52
C GLU A 291 27.91 -34.79 25.02
N GLN A 292 28.10 -33.55 25.47
CA GLN A 292 27.81 -33.14 26.86
C GLN A 292 26.35 -33.37 27.26
N LEU A 293 25.43 -33.20 26.30
CA LEU A 293 24.01 -33.45 26.48
C LEU A 293 23.62 -34.91 26.17
N GLY A 294 24.56 -35.81 25.89
CA GLY A 294 24.26 -37.19 25.52
C GLY A 294 23.32 -37.30 24.30
N LEU A 295 23.41 -36.35 23.36
CA LEU A 295 22.70 -36.36 22.08
C LEU A 295 23.67 -36.80 20.97
N PRO A 296 23.21 -37.52 19.93
CA PRO A 296 24.04 -37.79 18.77
C PRO A 296 24.40 -36.49 18.03
N PRO A 297 25.49 -36.46 17.26
CA PRO A 297 25.81 -35.33 16.41
C PRO A 297 24.69 -35.04 15.39
N PRO A 298 24.37 -33.76 15.10
CA PRO A 298 23.32 -33.42 14.16
C PRO A 298 23.71 -33.72 12.71
N HIS A 299 22.73 -34.11 11.92
CA HIS A 299 22.81 -34.22 10.46
C HIS A 299 22.34 -32.92 9.81
N TYR A 300 23.15 -32.36 8.91
CA TYR A 300 22.81 -31.12 8.19
C TYR A 300 22.35 -31.46 6.77
N GLU A 301 21.12 -31.09 6.44
CA GLU A 301 20.57 -31.19 5.09
C GLU A 301 20.58 -29.81 4.41
N PHE A 302 20.90 -29.78 3.12
CA PHE A 302 20.96 -28.55 2.32
C PHE A 302 20.04 -28.66 1.12
N THR A 303 19.09 -27.73 1.00
CA THR A 303 18.14 -27.66 -0.12
C THR A 303 18.30 -26.35 -0.89
N CYS A 304 18.22 -26.41 -2.22
CA CYS A 304 18.30 -25.23 -3.08
C CYS A 304 16.87 -24.79 -3.48
N PRO A 305 16.38 -23.62 -3.06
CA PRO A 305 15.02 -23.20 -3.35
C PRO A 305 14.75 -22.97 -4.84
N SER A 306 15.77 -22.66 -5.63
CA SER A 306 15.63 -22.37 -7.07
C SER A 306 15.71 -23.61 -7.98
N GLY A 307 15.67 -24.83 -7.44
CA GLY A 307 15.78 -26.06 -8.24
C GLY A 307 17.14 -26.24 -8.94
N GLY A 308 18.13 -25.39 -8.62
CA GLY A 308 19.48 -25.50 -9.12
C GLY A 308 20.24 -26.64 -8.45
N ASP A 309 21.19 -27.24 -9.16
CA ASP A 309 22.03 -28.30 -8.62
C ASP A 309 22.68 -27.87 -7.29
N SER A 310 22.41 -28.66 -6.24
CA SER A 310 22.99 -28.48 -4.90
C SER A 310 24.52 -28.47 -4.92
N SER A 311 25.17 -28.92 -5.98
CA SER A 311 26.63 -28.92 -6.11
C SER A 311 27.25 -27.53 -6.27
N SER A 312 26.48 -26.51 -6.67
CA SER A 312 27.02 -25.17 -6.88
C SER A 312 27.43 -24.50 -5.56
N VAL A 313 28.72 -24.21 -5.40
CA VAL A 313 29.31 -23.60 -4.19
C VAL A 313 28.75 -22.20 -3.89
N ASN A 314 28.19 -21.54 -4.91
CA ASN A 314 27.78 -20.13 -4.90
C ASN A 314 26.27 -19.92 -5.04
N ALA A 315 25.43 -20.91 -4.70
CA ALA A 315 23.99 -20.73 -4.67
C ALA A 315 23.48 -20.28 -3.29
N PHE A 316 22.28 -19.68 -3.28
CA PHE A 316 21.48 -19.56 -2.07
C PHE A 316 20.95 -20.94 -1.70
N VAL A 317 21.16 -21.33 -0.44
CA VAL A 317 20.77 -22.63 0.09
C VAL A 317 19.99 -22.44 1.38
N ASP A 318 19.03 -23.32 1.59
CA ASP A 318 18.37 -23.55 2.86
C ASP A 318 19.13 -24.68 3.58
N CYS A 319 19.27 -24.58 4.89
CA CYS A 319 19.96 -25.57 5.72
C CYS A 319 19.09 -25.96 6.91
N SER A 320 18.84 -27.25 7.08
CA SER A 320 18.13 -27.83 8.22
C SER A 320 19.05 -28.75 9.02
N ALA A 321 18.91 -28.73 10.35
CA ALA A 321 19.63 -29.62 11.26
C ALA A 321 18.66 -30.63 11.89
N HIS A 322 19.00 -31.91 11.72
CA HIS A 322 18.21 -33.07 12.12
C HIS A 322 18.97 -33.91 13.15
N PHE A 323 18.26 -34.56 14.07
CA PHE A 323 18.86 -35.50 15.01
C PHE A 323 18.27 -36.89 14.80
N PRO A 324 18.86 -37.71 13.92
CA PRO A 324 18.38 -39.06 13.71
C PRO A 324 18.54 -39.81 15.05
N SER A 325 17.45 -40.37 15.58
CA SER A 325 17.37 -41.19 16.82
C SER A 325 16.85 -40.51 18.08
N ILE A 326 16.45 -39.23 18.09
CA ILE A 326 15.77 -38.65 19.27
C ILE A 326 14.27 -38.54 19.02
N PHE A 327 13.51 -39.43 19.65
CA PHE A 327 12.05 -39.36 19.64
C PHE A 327 11.56 -38.27 20.60
N GLY A 328 10.66 -37.39 20.12
CA GLY A 328 10.03 -36.36 20.93
C GLY A 328 10.66 -34.97 20.87
N LEU A 329 11.68 -34.75 20.03
CA LEU A 329 12.11 -33.39 19.66
C LEU A 329 11.47 -32.97 18.33
N PRO A 330 11.19 -31.67 18.13
CA PRO A 330 10.74 -31.17 16.83
C PRO A 330 11.83 -31.42 15.78
N ASP A 331 11.46 -32.05 14.68
CA ASP A 331 12.35 -32.34 13.56
C ASP A 331 11.82 -31.61 12.31
N PRO A 332 12.59 -30.70 11.69
CA PRO A 332 13.95 -30.24 12.04
C PRO A 332 14.02 -29.33 13.28
N LEU A 333 15.14 -29.41 14.02
CA LEU A 333 15.37 -28.57 15.21
C LEU A 333 15.74 -27.12 14.88
N ALA A 334 16.44 -26.92 13.77
CA ALA A 334 16.83 -25.60 13.30
C ALA A 334 16.73 -25.56 11.78
N VAL A 335 16.14 -24.48 11.26
CA VAL A 335 15.99 -24.25 9.81
C VAL A 335 16.41 -22.82 9.51
N VAL A 336 17.35 -22.67 8.59
CA VAL A 336 17.77 -21.37 8.07
C VAL A 336 17.56 -21.37 6.57
N ARG A 337 16.93 -20.32 6.05
CA ARG A 337 16.57 -20.21 4.62
C ARG A 337 17.33 -19.10 3.93
N ASN A 338 17.54 -19.27 2.63
CA ASN A 338 18.06 -18.28 1.70
C ASN A 338 19.44 -17.73 2.11
N VAL A 339 20.37 -18.61 2.49
CA VAL A 339 21.75 -18.22 2.86
C VAL A 339 22.69 -18.47 1.70
N TYR A 340 23.47 -17.46 1.34
CA TYR A 340 24.44 -17.57 0.26
C TYR A 340 25.64 -18.45 0.67
N GLY A 341 25.74 -19.63 0.03
CA GLY A 341 26.83 -20.58 0.21
C GLY A 341 26.65 -21.56 1.39
N LYS A 342 26.98 -22.83 1.15
CA LYS A 342 26.82 -23.94 2.12
C LYS A 342 27.55 -23.72 3.44
N LYS A 343 28.79 -23.20 3.40
CA LYS A 343 29.59 -22.95 4.61
C LYS A 343 28.91 -21.96 5.55
N ARG A 344 28.38 -20.86 4.99
CA ARG A 344 27.68 -19.84 5.76
C ARG A 344 26.33 -20.35 6.26
N ALA A 345 25.59 -21.09 5.42
CA ALA A 345 24.32 -21.69 5.81
C ALA A 345 24.48 -22.66 6.98
N LYS A 346 25.52 -23.51 6.96
CA LYS A 346 25.85 -24.40 8.07
C LYS A 346 26.18 -23.64 9.35
N GLU A 347 26.92 -22.53 9.24
CA GLU A 347 27.31 -21.73 10.39
C GLU A 347 26.12 -21.00 11.04
N GLU A 348 25.24 -20.41 10.24
CA GLU A 348 24.00 -19.79 10.75
C GLU A 348 23.06 -20.85 11.34
N CYS A 349 22.96 -22.01 10.72
CA CYS A 349 22.17 -23.14 11.25
C CYS A 349 22.77 -23.66 12.57
N ALA A 350 24.09 -23.73 12.68
CA ALA A 350 24.77 -24.07 13.92
C ALA A 350 24.48 -23.05 15.03
N ARG A 351 24.45 -21.74 14.75
CA ARG A 351 24.07 -20.71 15.75
C ARG A 351 22.65 -20.90 16.26
N ALA A 352 21.68 -21.08 15.35
CA ALA A 352 20.29 -21.37 15.74
C ALA A 352 20.18 -22.65 16.57
N LEU A 353 21.03 -23.64 16.29
CA LEU A 353 21.08 -24.88 17.05
C LEU A 353 21.67 -24.71 18.46
N VAL A 354 22.66 -23.83 18.67
CA VAL A 354 23.18 -23.52 20.02
C VAL A 354 22.05 -23.04 20.93
N ASP A 355 21.25 -22.08 20.46
CA ASP A 355 20.14 -21.52 21.24
C ASP A 355 19.12 -22.60 21.65
N MET A 356 18.92 -23.61 20.79
CA MET A 356 18.05 -24.75 21.07
C MET A 356 18.68 -25.74 22.05
N LEU A 357 19.97 -26.06 21.91
CA LEU A 357 20.69 -26.93 22.85
C LEU A 357 20.72 -26.34 24.26
N ASP A 358 20.87 -25.02 24.38
CA ASP A 358 20.81 -24.33 25.68
C ASP A 358 19.41 -24.35 26.30
N LYS A 359 18.35 -24.44 25.49
CA LYS A 359 16.99 -24.69 25.99
C LYS A 359 16.86 -26.13 26.49
N VAL A 360 17.36 -27.12 25.74
CA VAL A 360 17.36 -28.55 26.13
C VAL A 360 18.10 -28.75 27.45
N GLU A 361 19.27 -28.13 27.62
CA GLU A 361 20.06 -28.20 28.86
C GLU A 361 19.28 -27.63 30.05
N ARG A 362 18.69 -26.44 29.89
CA ARG A 362 17.85 -25.82 30.92
C ARG A 362 16.62 -26.68 31.27
N TRP A 363 16.01 -27.32 30.27
CA TRP A 363 14.88 -28.23 30.49
C TRP A 363 15.27 -29.45 31.32
N ARG A 364 16.42 -30.08 31.01
CA ARG A 364 16.93 -31.22 31.79
C ARG A 364 17.26 -30.85 33.24
N LEU A 365 17.86 -29.68 33.46
CA LEU A 365 18.20 -29.21 34.80
C LEU A 365 16.97 -28.89 35.66
N LYS A 366 15.87 -28.43 35.05
CA LYS A 366 14.64 -28.09 35.77
C LYS A 366 13.79 -29.29 36.20
N GLY A 367 14.13 -30.51 35.75
CA GLY A 367 13.52 -31.75 36.26
C GLY A 367 12.01 -31.89 36.00
N SER A 368 11.44 -31.12 35.07
CA SER A 368 10.00 -31.00 34.84
C SER A 368 9.62 -31.48 33.44
N GLY A 369 8.68 -32.43 33.39
CA GLY A 369 8.26 -33.16 32.20
C GLY A 369 7.49 -32.35 31.16
N LEU A 370 7.33 -33.02 30.00
CA LEU A 370 6.64 -32.65 28.77
C LEU A 370 7.03 -31.31 28.13
N TRP A 371 7.71 -31.40 26.98
CA TRP A 371 7.85 -30.30 26.03
C TRP A 371 6.47 -29.78 25.61
N GLU A 372 6.02 -28.65 26.15
CA GLU A 372 4.87 -27.93 25.60
C GLU A 372 5.37 -27.01 24.47
N GLU A 373 4.87 -27.22 23.25
CA GLU A 373 5.13 -26.37 22.08
C GLU A 373 4.66 -24.93 22.39
N SER A 374 5.59 -23.96 22.33
CA SER A 374 5.31 -22.52 22.50
C SER A 374 5.37 -21.77 21.17
#